data_AF-A0A7K1SM43-F1
#
_entry.id   AF-A0A7K1SM43-F1
#
_cell.length_a   1.000
_cell.length_b   1.000
_cell.length_c   1.000
_cell.angle_alpha   90.00
_cell.angle_beta   90.00
_cell.angle_gamma   90.00
#
_symmetry.space_group_name_H-M   'P 1'
#
loop_
_entity.id
_entity.type
_entity.pdbx_description
1 polymer ?
#
loop_
_entity_poly.entity_id
_entity_poly.type
_entity_poly.pdbx_seq_one_letter_code
_entity_poly.pdbx_strand_id
1 'polypeptide(L)'
;MKTNQETTEIQAVEITKEYAMEQLIRLFKALENATEDTATAVAIIERISEGIEADPESAKKMFTPENVANVMLLKRKMDAGTFKPSDLEAAFPAIANFPLWPLVKQFIK
;
A
#
# COMPACT_ATOMS: atom_id res chain seq x y z
N MET A 1 18.97 -31.09 -16.19
CA MET A 1 17.92 -30.52 -15.34
C MET A 1 17.65 -29.10 -15.85
N LYS A 2 16.45 -28.84 -16.38
CA LYS A 2 16.05 -27.48 -16.78
C LYS A 2 15.25 -26.90 -15.61
N THR A 3 15.83 -25.93 -14.92
CA THR A 3 15.15 -25.19 -13.87
C THR A 3 14.31 -24.12 -14.55
N ASN A 4 13.00 -24.33 -14.59
CA ASN A 4 12.05 -23.29 -15.00
C ASN A 4 12.07 -22.21 -13.92
N GLN A 5 12.72 -21.09 -14.20
CA GLN A 5 12.45 -19.84 -13.52
C GLN A 5 11.11 -19.35 -14.06
N GLU A 6 10.03 -19.57 -13.33
CA GLU A 6 8.79 -18.84 -13.52
C GLU A 6 9.04 -17.40 -13.05
N THR A 7 9.69 -16.61 -13.90
CA THR A 7 9.49 -15.17 -13.88
C THR A 7 8.02 -14.95 -14.17
N THR A 8 7.24 -14.64 -13.13
CA THR A 8 5.90 -14.08 -13.31
C THR A 8 6.09 -12.79 -14.10
N GLU A 9 5.93 -12.88 -15.43
CA GLU A 9 5.76 -11.71 -16.28
C GLU A 9 4.56 -10.97 -15.70
N ILE A 10 4.83 -9.85 -15.04
CA ILE A 10 3.80 -8.86 -14.76
C ILE A 10 3.40 -8.40 -16.17
N GLN A 11 2.33 -8.97 -16.70
CA GLN A 11 1.73 -8.48 -17.93
C GLN A 11 1.61 -6.97 -17.76
N ALA A 12 2.29 -6.22 -18.62
CA ALA A 12 2.23 -4.77 -18.62
C ALA A 12 0.77 -4.40 -18.92
N VAL A 13 -0.03 -4.22 -17.88
CA VAL A 13 -1.38 -3.72 -18.01
C VAL A 13 -1.23 -2.31 -18.58
N GLU A 14 -1.73 -2.12 -19.80
CA GLU A 14 -1.81 -0.79 -20.39
C GLU A 14 -2.68 0.07 -19.47
N ILE A 15 -2.08 1.09 -18.84
CA ILE A 15 -2.79 1.98 -17.94
C ILE A 15 -3.58 2.97 -18.80
N THR A 16 -4.79 2.57 -19.17
CA THR A 16 -5.76 3.46 -19.83
C THR A 16 -6.52 4.30 -18.80
N LYS A 17 -7.22 5.34 -19.28
CA LYS A 17 -8.09 6.16 -18.43
C LYS A 17 -9.21 5.32 -17.81
N GLU A 18 -9.78 4.41 -18.60
CA GLU A 18 -10.84 3.49 -18.20
C GLU A 18 -10.34 2.57 -17.07
N TYR A 19 -9.16 1.99 -17.23
CA TYR A 19 -8.55 1.15 -16.20
C TYR A 19 -8.32 1.92 -14.89
N ALA A 20 -7.81 3.15 -14.97
CA ALA A 20 -7.63 3.99 -13.79
C ALA A 20 -8.97 4.30 -13.09
N MET A 21 -10.02 4.59 -13.85
CA MET A 21 -11.37 4.80 -13.32
C MET A 21 -11.93 3.55 -12.65
N GLU A 22 -11.74 2.37 -13.22
CA GLU A 22 -12.15 1.11 -12.60
C GLU A 22 -11.46 0.87 -11.25
N GLN A 23 -10.17 1.18 -11.14
CA GLN A 23 -9.46 1.07 -9.87
C GLN A 23 -9.96 2.09 -8.83
N LEU A 24 -10.30 3.31 -9.24
CA LEU A 24 -10.89 4.32 -8.35
C LEU A 24 -12.28 3.89 -7.86
N ILE A 25 -13.12 3.34 -8.73
CA ILE A 25 -14.43 2.80 -8.35
C ILE A 25 -14.26 1.63 -7.37
N ARG A 26 -13.29 0.75 -7.62
CA ARG A 26 -13.00 -0.37 -6.74
C ARG A 26 -12.51 0.08 -5.36
N LEU A 27 -11.65 1.10 -5.30
CA LEU A 27 -11.22 1.73 -4.06
C LEU A 27 -12.41 2.32 -3.30
N PHE A 28 -13.25 3.11 -3.98
CA PHE A 28 -14.45 3.71 -3.40
C PHE A 28 -15.38 2.65 -2.78
N LYS A 29 -15.72 1.60 -3.52
CA LYS A 29 -16.57 0.50 -3.02
C LYS A 29 -15.95 -0.22 -1.84
N ALA A 30 -14.63 -0.43 -1.84
CA ALA A 30 -13.94 -1.06 -0.73
C ALA A 30 -13.98 -0.19 0.54
N LEU A 31 -13.82 1.13 0.39
CA LEU A 31 -13.93 2.08 1.49
C LEU A 31 -15.36 2.15 2.02
N GLU A 32 -16.35 2.29 1.15
CA GLU A 32 -17.77 2.31 1.51
C GLU A 32 -18.18 1.05 2.29
N ASN A 33 -17.74 -0.13 1.84
CA ASN A 33 -18.00 -1.38 2.57
C ASN A 33 -17.28 -1.43 3.93
N ALA A 34 -16.11 -0.82 4.06
CA ALA A 34 -15.34 -0.82 5.30
C ALA A 34 -15.85 0.20 6.33
N THR A 35 -16.41 1.32 5.86
CA THR A 35 -16.95 2.40 6.70
C THR A 35 -18.44 2.28 6.94
N GLU A 36 -19.14 1.49 6.11
CA GLU A 36 -20.61 1.44 6.04
C GLU A 36 -21.25 2.82 5.81
N ASP A 37 -20.49 3.77 5.27
CA ASP A 37 -20.92 5.14 5.02
C ASP A 37 -20.25 5.73 3.77
N THR A 38 -21.08 6.03 2.78
CA THR A 38 -20.70 6.65 1.50
C THR A 38 -20.01 8.00 1.72
N ALA A 39 -20.52 8.84 2.63
CA ALA A 39 -19.98 10.20 2.81
C ALA A 39 -18.57 10.16 3.39
N THR A 40 -18.34 9.31 4.38
CA THR A 40 -17.01 9.06 4.94
C THR A 40 -16.05 8.48 3.90
N ALA A 41 -16.50 7.54 3.06
CA ALA A 41 -15.66 6.98 1.99
C ALA A 41 -15.20 8.05 0.98
N VAL A 42 -16.10 8.95 0.57
CA VAL A 42 -15.75 10.10 -0.29
C VAL A 42 -14.77 11.03 0.42
N ALA A 43 -15.04 11.40 1.67
CA ALA A 43 -14.19 12.29 2.45
C ALA A 43 -12.76 11.74 2.60
N ILE A 44 -12.59 10.43 2.75
CA ILE A 44 -11.26 9.80 2.79
C ILE A 44 -10.51 10.00 1.46
N ILE A 45 -11.17 9.75 0.32
CA ILE A 45 -10.56 9.93 -1.00
C ILE A 45 -10.17 11.39 -1.23
N GLU A 46 -11.05 12.33 -0.85
CA GLU A 46 -10.77 13.77 -0.93
C GLU A 46 -9.54 14.13 -0.10
N ARG A 47 -9.45 13.70 1.16
CA ARG A 47 -8.31 13.99 2.03
C ARG A 47 -6.99 13.42 1.52
N ILE A 48 -7.02 12.22 0.93
CA ILE A 48 -5.82 11.65 0.30
C ILE A 48 -5.39 12.53 -0.88
N SER A 49 -6.35 12.97 -1.70
CA SER A 49 -6.09 13.80 -2.88
C SER A 49 -5.54 15.18 -2.46
N GLU A 50 -6.18 15.84 -1.49
CA GLU A 50 -5.71 17.10 -0.89
C GLU A 50 -4.29 16.96 -0.34
N GLY A 51 -3.96 15.86 0.35
CA GLY A 51 -2.61 15.63 0.88
C GLY A 51 -1.55 15.51 -0.21
N ILE A 52 -1.88 14.84 -1.33
CA ILE A 52 -1.00 14.71 -2.49
C ILE A 52 -0.81 16.07 -3.18
N GLU A 53 -1.88 16.85 -3.33
CA GLU A 53 -1.84 18.16 -3.95
C GLU A 53 -1.06 19.19 -3.11
N ALA A 54 -1.19 19.11 -1.78
CA ALA A 54 -0.49 19.98 -0.85
C ALA A 54 1.03 19.74 -0.82
N ASP A 55 1.50 18.49 -0.94
CA ASP A 55 2.92 18.14 -1.02
C ASP A 55 3.21 17.02 -2.04
N PRO A 56 3.25 17.35 -3.34
CA PRO A 56 3.48 16.37 -4.40
C PRO A 56 4.87 15.73 -4.33
N GLU A 57 5.87 16.43 -3.81
CA GLU A 57 7.25 15.94 -3.77
C GLU A 57 7.43 14.87 -2.69
N SER A 58 6.82 15.05 -1.52
CA SER A 58 6.76 14.00 -0.51
C SER A 58 5.96 12.80 -1.02
N ALA A 59 4.82 13.03 -1.68
CA ALA A 59 4.01 11.94 -2.26
C ALA A 59 4.81 11.11 -3.28
N LYS A 60 5.57 11.75 -4.19
CA LYS A 60 6.45 11.04 -5.16
C LYS A 60 7.51 10.19 -4.49
N LYS A 61 8.07 10.64 -3.37
CA LYS A 61 9.05 9.87 -2.59
C LYS A 61 8.42 8.67 -1.87
N MET A 62 7.13 8.76 -1.53
CA MET A 62 6.39 7.69 -0.87
C MET A 62 5.88 6.65 -1.88
N PHE A 63 5.31 7.07 -3.01
CA PHE A 63 4.68 6.19 -4.00
C PHE A 63 5.65 5.70 -5.08
N THR A 64 6.82 5.19 -4.67
CA THR A 64 7.76 4.54 -5.60
C THR A 64 7.33 3.10 -5.88
N PRO A 65 7.67 2.53 -7.06
CA PRO A 65 7.38 1.12 -7.35
C PRO A 65 7.92 0.15 -6.29
N GLU A 66 9.10 0.45 -5.73
CA GLU A 66 9.70 -0.33 -4.64
C GLU A 66 8.85 -0.28 -3.37
N ASN A 67 8.42 0.91 -2.94
CA ASN A 67 7.58 1.05 -1.75
C ASN A 67 6.23 0.35 -1.94
N VAL A 68 5.62 0.45 -3.13
CA VAL A 68 4.37 -0.26 -3.44
C VAL A 68 4.57 -1.78 -3.38
N ALA A 69 5.65 -2.30 -3.96
CA ALA A 69 5.97 -3.73 -3.89
C ALA A 69 6.18 -4.20 -2.44
N ASN A 70 6.87 -3.40 -1.62
CA ASN A 70 7.08 -3.66 -0.21
C ASN A 70 5.75 -3.68 0.58
N VAL A 71 4.85 -2.70 0.37
CA VAL A 71 3.51 -2.73 0.98
C VAL A 71 2.72 -3.99 0.58
N MET A 72 2.76 -4.37 -0.70
CA MET A 72 2.07 -5.57 -1.19
C MET A 72 2.64 -6.86 -0.58
N LEU A 73 3.95 -6.93 -0.39
CA LEU A 73 4.60 -8.05 0.29
C LEU A 73 4.14 -8.15 1.76
N LEU A 74 4.11 -7.02 2.47
CA LEU A 74 3.65 -6.98 3.86
C LEU A 74 2.18 -7.35 3.96
N LYS A 75 1.33 -6.86 3.04
CA LYS A 75 -0.08 -7.25 2.99
C LYS A 75 -0.24 -8.76 2.82
N ARG A 76 0.49 -9.39 1.91
CA ARG A 76 0.46 -10.86 1.75
C ARG A 76 0.82 -11.59 3.03
N LYS A 77 1.82 -11.11 3.78
CA LYS A 77 2.20 -11.68 5.07
C LYS A 77 1.13 -11.46 6.14
N MET A 78 0.46 -10.30 6.17
CA MET A 78 -0.66 -10.04 7.07
C MET A 78 -1.85 -10.95 6.76
N ASP A 79 -2.25 -11.05 5.49
CA ASP A 79 -3.36 -11.89 5.04
C ASP A 79 -3.07 -13.39 5.31
N ALA A 80 -1.80 -13.81 5.29
CA ALA A 80 -1.36 -15.16 5.63
C ALA A 80 -1.17 -15.40 7.15
N GLY A 81 -1.33 -14.37 7.99
CA GLY A 81 -1.09 -14.46 9.44
C GLY A 81 0.37 -14.68 9.84
N THR A 82 1.33 -14.39 8.95
CA THR A 82 2.77 -14.59 9.18
C THR A 82 3.56 -13.29 9.39
N PHE A 83 2.87 -12.15 9.45
CA PHE A 83 3.49 -10.84 9.60
C PHE A 83 4.20 -10.70 10.94
N LYS A 84 5.41 -10.11 10.92
CA LYS A 84 6.19 -9.78 12.11
C LYS A 84 6.68 -8.32 12.04
N PRO A 85 6.94 -7.67 13.19
CA PRO A 85 7.51 -6.33 13.21
C PRO A 85 8.81 -6.19 12.40
N SER A 86 9.64 -7.24 12.37
CA SER A 86 10.88 -7.28 11.57
C SER A 86 10.65 -7.22 10.06
N ASP A 87 9.48 -7.66 9.58
CA ASP A 87 9.13 -7.56 8.16
C ASP A 87 8.94 -6.09 7.75
N LEU A 88 8.35 -5.29 8.64
CA LEU A 88 8.16 -3.85 8.40
C LEU A 88 9.50 -3.11 8.36
N GLU A 89 10.45 -3.50 9.22
CA GLU A 89 11.82 -2.94 9.21
C GLU A 89 12.59 -3.32 7.95
N ALA A 90 12.43 -4.55 7.47
CA ALA A 90 13.05 -4.99 6.22
C ALA A 90 12.47 -4.26 5.00
N ALA A 91 11.15 -4.02 5.00
CA ALA A 91 10.45 -3.30 3.93
C ALA A 91 10.71 -1.78 3.95
N PHE A 92 10.89 -1.20 5.13
CA PHE A 92 11.11 0.23 5.32
C PHE A 92 12.22 0.47 6.36
N PRO A 93 13.51 0.37 5.98
CA PRO A 93 14.63 0.49 6.91
C PRO A 93 14.64 1.79 7.73
N ALA A 94 14.11 2.88 7.15
CA ALA A 94 13.97 4.15 7.84
C ALA A 94 13.06 4.08 9.08
N ILE A 95 12.11 3.14 9.13
CA ILE A 95 11.19 2.98 10.26
C ILE A 95 11.91 2.53 11.53
N ALA A 96 13.03 1.81 11.39
CA ALA A 96 13.85 1.39 12.52
C ALA A 96 14.46 2.60 13.27
N ASN A 97 14.61 3.73 12.58
CA ASN A 97 15.13 4.98 13.14
C ASN A 97 14.02 5.92 13.64
N PHE A 98 12.74 5.53 13.55
CA PHE A 98 11.64 6.35 14.05
C PHE A 98 11.65 6.35 15.59
N PRO A 99 11.68 7.52 16.26
CA PRO A 99 11.90 7.60 17.71
C PRO A 99 10.93 6.80 18.57
N LEU A 100 9.68 6.61 18.12
CA LEU A 100 8.65 5.87 18.86
C LEU A 100 8.56 4.39 18.45
N TRP A 101 9.38 3.93 17.52
CA TRP A 101 9.30 2.57 16.99
C TRP A 101 9.43 1.46 18.05
N PRO A 102 10.33 1.54 19.05
CA PRO A 102 10.39 0.54 20.12
C PRO A 102 9.08 0.40 20.91
N LEU A 103 8.34 1.50 21.07
CA LEU A 103 7.03 1.51 21.73
C LEU A 103 5.97 0.88 20.82
N VAL A 104 5.95 1.23 19.53
CA VAL A 104 5.00 0.68 18.54
C VAL A 104 5.11 -0.84 18.43
N LYS A 105 6.34 -1.40 18.47
CA LYS A 105 6.56 -2.85 18.46
C LYS A 105 5.85 -3.60 19.59
N GLN A 106 5.56 -2.95 20.72
CA GLN A 106 4.88 -3.59 21.85
C GLN A 106 3.38 -3.85 21.59
N PHE A 107 2.80 -3.16 20.62
CA PHE A 107 1.37 -3.25 20.29
C PHE A 107 1.08 -4.16 19.08
N ILE A 108 2.10 -4.53 18.32
CA ILE A 108 2.00 -5.43 17.17
C ILE A 108 2.31 -6.85 17.68
N LYS A 109 1.29 -7.71 17.77
CA LYS A 109 1.41 -9.12 18.17
C LYS A 109 1.55 -10.04 16.97
#